data_AF-A0A920Q4M3-F1
#
_entry.id   AF-A0A920Q4M3-F1
#
_cell.length_a   1.000
_cell.length_b   1.000
_cell.length_c   1.000
_cell.angle_alpha   90.00
_cell.angle_beta   90.00
_cell.angle_gamma   90.00
#
_symmetry.space_group_name_H-M   'P 1'
#
loop_
_entity.id
_entity.type
_entity.pdbx_description
1 polymer ?
#
loop_
_entity_poly.entity_id
_entity_poly.type
_entity_poly.pdbx_seq_one_letter_code
_entity_poly.pdbx_strand_id
1 'polypeptide(L)' 'MVAAERAFLAELGAGCDLPVAAHAVPRALSQGLGIDPCLTGSVSSMDGATLLVEERTGPDGSGWDGR' A
#
# COMPACT_ATOMS: atom_id res chain seq x y z
N MET A 1 0.77 -7.64 -5.88
CA MET A 1 1.51 -6.35 -5.83
C MET A 1 0.66 -5.19 -6.31
N VAL A 2 0.39 -5.03 -7.61
CA VAL A 2 -0.51 -3.96 -8.12
C VAL A 2 -1.91 -3.99 -7.48
N ALA A 3 -2.42 -5.17 -7.11
CA ALA A 3 -3.68 -5.29 -6.38
C ALA A 3 -3.66 -4.58 -5.01
N ALA A 4 -2.55 -4.65 -4.27
CA ALA A 4 -2.39 -3.96 -2.98
C ALA A 4 -2.36 -2.44 -3.16
N GLU A 5 -1.64 -1.96 -4.19
CA GLU A 5 -1.62 -0.53 -4.55
C GLU A 5 -3.02 -0.03 -4.89
N ARG A 6 -3.75 -0.78 -5.74
CA ARG A 6 -5.11 -0.43 -6.17
C ARG A 6 -6.11 -0.49 -5.01
N ALA A 7 -5.98 -1.43 -4.09
CA ALA A 7 -6.83 -1.52 -2.91
C ALA A 7 -6.64 -0.28 -2.01
N PHE A 8 -5.40 0.11 -1.71
CA PHE A 8 -5.12 1.33 -0.95
C PHE A 8 -5.72 2.59 -1.60
N LEU A 9 -5.54 2.75 -2.91
CA LEU A 9 -6.10 3.88 -3.65
C LEU A 9 -7.64 3.87 -3.65
N ALA A 10 -8.26 2.69 -3.79
CA ALA A 10 -9.72 2.56 -3.79
C ALA A 10 -10.35 2.95 -2.43
N GLU A 11 -9.74 2.54 -1.30
CA GLU A 11 -10.21 2.88 0.05
C GLU A 11 -10.15 4.39 0.33
N LEU A 12 -9.19 5.10 -0.25
CA LEU A 12 -9.08 6.56 -0.14
C LEU A 12 -10.02 7.32 -1.10
N GLY A 13 -10.77 6.62 -1.95
CA GLY A 13 -11.53 7.27 -3.03
C GLY A 13 -10.63 8.02 -4.03
N ALA A 14 -9.40 7.53 -4.22
CA ALA A 14 -8.38 8.21 -5.00
C ALA A 14 -8.76 8.37 -6.48
N GLY A 15 -8.42 9.53 -7.05
CA GLY A 15 -8.45 9.81 -8.48
C GLY A 15 -7.10 10.36 -8.94
N CYS A 16 -6.91 10.51 -10.25
CA CYS A 16 -5.64 10.98 -10.82
C CYS A 16 -5.23 12.38 -10.37
N ASP A 17 -6.18 13.20 -9.91
CA ASP A 17 -5.94 14.58 -9.48
C ASP A 17 -5.69 14.72 -7.97
N LEU A 18 -5.74 13.61 -7.22
CA LEU A 18 -5.46 13.61 -5.79
C LEU A 18 -3.97 13.35 -5.53
N PRO A 19 -3.34 14.09 -4.61
CA PRO A 19 -1.92 13.95 -4.29
C PRO A 19 -1.67 12.74 -3.38
N VAL A 20 -1.94 11.55 -3.94
CA VAL A 20 -1.80 10.25 -3.28
C VAL A 20 -0.95 9.32 -4.13
N ALA A 21 -0.12 8.50 -3.50
CA ALA A 21 0.70 7.51 -4.19
C ALA A 21 0.72 6.18 -3.43
N ALA A 22 0.96 5.11 -4.17
CA ALA A 22 1.07 3.77 -3.62
C ALA A 22 2.09 2.98 -4.44
N HIS A 23 3.01 2.29 -3.78
CA HIS A 23 3.96 1.40 -4.43
C HIS A 23 4.18 0.14 -3.60
N ALA A 24 3.97 -1.03 -4.21
CA ALA A 24 4.16 -2.32 -3.58
C ALA A 24 5.35 -3.06 -4.20
N VAL A 25 6.23 -3.55 -3.34
CA VAL A 25 7.37 -4.39 -3.71
C VAL A 25 7.28 -5.74 -2.99
N PRO A 26 7.85 -6.83 -3.55
CA PRO A 26 7.84 -8.11 -2.87
C PRO A 26 8.86 -8.10 -1.73
N ARG A 27 8.48 -8.57 -0.55
CA ARG A 27 9.37 -8.74 0.61
C ARG A 27 9.36 -10.21 1.05
N ALA A 28 10.54 -10.80 1.18
CA ALA A 28 10.69 -12.18 1.60
C ALA A 28 10.22 -12.35 3.06
N LEU A 29 9.53 -13.46 3.34
CA LEU A 29 9.13 -13.80 4.70
C LEU A 29 10.36 -14.21 5.53
N SER A 30 10.44 -13.75 6.79
CA SER A 30 11.57 -14.06 7.70
C SER A 30 11.76 -15.55 7.98
N GLN A 31 10.77 -16.40 7.68
CA GLN A 31 10.83 -17.85 7.84
C GLN A 31 11.18 -18.61 6.53
N GLY A 32 11.56 -17.88 5.47
CA GLY A 32 12.22 -18.46 4.28
C GLY A 32 11.32 -19.12 3.24
N LEU A 33 10.00 -19.18 3.44
CA LEU A 33 9.05 -19.71 2.46
C LEU A 33 7.94 -18.70 2.19
N GLY A 34 8.04 -17.98 1.07
CA GLY A 34 7.01 -17.08 0.57
C GLY A 34 7.46 -15.62 0.45
N ILE A 35 6.62 -14.83 -0.22
CA ILE A 35 6.76 -13.38 -0.38
C ILE A 35 5.45 -12.71 0.04
N ASP A 36 5.57 -11.63 0.81
CA ASP A 36 4.46 -10.74 1.14
C ASP A 36 4.66 -9.42 0.39
N PRO A 37 3.58 -8.77 -0.11
CA PRO A 37 3.68 -7.40 -0.54
C PRO A 37 4.06 -6.48 0.64
N CYS A 38 5.10 -5.69 0.43
CA CYS A 38 5.39 -4.51 1.23
C CYS A 38 4.88 -3.29 0.46
N LEU A 39 3.81 -2.68 0.96
CA LEU A 39 3.19 -1.50 0.39
C LEU A 39 3.68 -0.25 1.13
N THR A 40 4.19 0.72 0.38
CA THR A 40 4.36 2.10 0.83
C THR A 40 3.25 2.94 0.22
N GLY A 41 2.43 3.58 1.07
CA GLY A 41 1.39 4.52 0.68
C GLY A 41 1.71 5.93 1.16
N SER A 42 1.30 6.95 0.42
CA SER A 42 1.45 8.34 0.84
C SER A 42 0.28 9.23 0.44
N VAL A 43 0.08 10.28 1.22
CA VAL A 43 -0.88 11.36 1.00
C VAL A 43 -0.19 12.68 1.31
N SER A 44 -0.24 13.66 0.41
CA SER A 44 0.28 15.01 0.68
C SER A 44 -0.81 16.07 0.62
N SER A 45 -0.55 17.23 1.24
CA SER A 45 -1.33 18.43 0.97
C SER A 45 -1.09 18.90 -0.47
N MET A 46 -2.05 19.65 -1.03
CA MET A 46 -1.97 20.17 -2.40
C MET A 46 -0.77 21.11 -2.62
N ASP A 47 -0.33 21.81 -1.58
CA ASP A 47 0.82 22.71 -1.60
C ASP A 47 2.15 21.99 -1.26
N GLY A 48 2.10 20.69 -0.96
CA GLY A 48 3.27 19.89 -0.58
C GLY A 48 3.85 20.19 0.81
N ALA A 49 3.22 21.05 1.61
CA ALA A 49 3.71 21.41 2.94
C ALA A 49 3.60 20.25 3.95
N THR A 50 2.68 19.30 3.72
CA THR A 50 2.47 18.12 4.56
C THR A 50 2.55 16.86 3.70
N LEU A 51 3.28 15.86 4.19
CA LEU A 51 3.36 14.53 3.60
C LEU A 51 3.21 13.48 4.71
N LEU A 52 2.21 12.60 4.55
CA LEU A 52 2.03 11.40 5.36
C LEU A 52 2.52 10.20 4.53
N VAL A 53 3.34 9.36 5.13
CA VAL A 53 3.86 8.13 4.50
C VAL A 53 3.70 6.98 5.48
N GLU A 54 3.15 5.87 5.01
CA GLU A 54 2.99 4.65 5.79
C GLU A 54 3.53 3.45 4.99
N GLU A 55 4.19 2.53 5.69
CA GLU A 55 4.66 1.26 5.13
C GLU A 55 4.02 0.10 5.90
N ARG A 56 3.45 -0.86 5.18
CA ARG A 56 2.99 -2.13 5.77
C ARG A 56 3.39 -3.31 4.91
N THR A 57 3.79 -4.38 5.58
CA THR A 57 3.99 -5.70 4.97
C THR A 57 2.96 -6.65 5.53
N GLY A 58 2.36 -7.48 4.67
CA GLY A 58 1.42 -8.51 5.09
C GLY A 58 1.00 -9.38 3.92
N PRO A 59 0.23 -10.44 4.18
CA PRO A 59 -0.17 -11.39 3.16
C PRO A 59 -1.02 -10.71 2.07
N ASP A 60 -0.93 -11.21 0.84
CA ASP A 60 -1.87 -10.81 -0.20
C ASP A 60 -3.30 -11.16 0.26
N GLY A 61 -4.24 -10.22 0.12
CA GLY A 61 -5.56 -10.24 0.77
C GLY A 61 -6.43 -11.47 0.46
N SER A 62 -6.00 -12.32 -0.47
CA SER A 62 -6.54 -13.68 -0.66
C SER A 62 -6.45 -14.59 0.58
N GLY A 63 -5.66 -14.22 1.59
CA GLY A 63 -5.55 -14.94 2.88
C GLY A 63 -6.11 -14.17 4.09
N TRP A 64 -6.71 -12.99 3.90
CA TRP A 64 -7.24 -12.17 4.99
C TRP A 64 -8.66 -12.61 5.38
N ASP A 65 -8.85 -13.12 6.60
CA ASP A 65 -10.15 -13.63 7.09
C ASP A 65 -11.03 -12.58 7.80
N GLY A 66 -10.62 -11.31 7.75
CA GLY A 66 -11.42 -10.20 8.26
C GLY A 66 -11.58 -10.14 9.77
N ARG A 67 -10.75 -10.86 10.53
CA ARG A 67 -10.80 -10.90 11.99
C ARG A 67 -9.71 -10.06 12.66
#